data_AF-A0A172WNN9-F1
#
_entry.id   AF-A0A172WNN9-F1
#
_cell.length_a   1.000
_cell.length_b   1.000
_cell.length_c   1.000
_cell.angle_alpha   90.00
_cell.angle_beta   90.00
_cell.angle_gamma   90.00
#
_symmetry.space_group_name_H-M   'P 1'
#
loop_
_entity.id
_entity.type
_entity.pdbx_description
1 polymer ?
#
loop_
_entity_poly.entity_id
_entity_poly.type
_entity_poly.pdbx_seq_one_letter_code
_entity_poly.pdbx_strand_id
1 'polypeptide(L)'
;MEPLFLTGNRTPLYPQTAKRIELLDNAIFERIQKWRMFPALWELETEDYYGKKISYRGIKYSGSPEMVFWGFFQPFFNHEIPKVLSEIEKDCANKNLPPEEFLTEAADLLKIMVSRLWKEIAVTHQILKGDGYPKDEDLRDMSDTISAAKEKIDSEVAALLLIGAPAYQEVRSSPDDILEVKPNFMGIGINVNAAVRWAKRKWKGI
;
A
#
# COMPACT_ATOMS: atom_id res chain seq x y z
N MET A 1 13.18 9.21 19.83
CA MET A 1 12.58 8.57 18.64
C MET A 1 11.55 7.57 19.15
N GLU A 2 10.27 7.71 18.78
CA GLU A 2 9.22 6.77 19.20
C GLU A 2 9.54 5.37 18.61
N PRO A 3 9.50 4.32 19.43
CA PRO A 3 9.83 2.98 18.97
C PRO A 3 8.68 2.38 18.15
N LEU A 4 9.02 1.69 17.06
CA LEU A 4 8.04 1.05 16.17
C LEU A 4 7.68 -0.33 16.71
N PHE A 5 6.79 -0.38 17.69
CA PHE A 5 6.21 -1.64 18.19
C PHE A 5 4.78 -1.46 18.67
N LEU A 6 4.01 -2.54 18.60
CA LEU A 6 2.69 -2.62 19.24
C LEU A 6 2.82 -3.18 20.67
N THR A 7 2.06 -2.57 21.59
CA THR A 7 1.80 -3.08 22.94
C THR A 7 0.49 -3.87 22.94
N GLY A 8 0.55 -5.21 22.91
CA GLY A 8 -0.65 -6.04 22.89
C GLY A 8 -0.44 -7.46 22.37
N ASN A 9 -1.54 -8.18 22.15
CA ASN A 9 -1.55 -9.48 21.48
C ASN A 9 -1.06 -9.32 20.04
N ARG A 10 -0.08 -10.15 19.67
CA ARG A 10 0.57 -10.13 18.35
C ARG A 10 0.15 -11.33 17.55
N THR A 11 -0.07 -11.14 16.26
CA THR A 11 -0.35 -12.23 15.35
C THR A 11 0.91 -13.09 15.14
N PRO A 12 0.76 -14.35 14.69
CA PRO A 12 1.89 -15.21 14.36
C PRO A 12 2.82 -14.64 13.28
N LEU A 13 2.33 -13.73 12.43
CA LEU A 13 3.12 -13.11 11.36
C LEU A 13 3.72 -11.76 11.76
N TYR A 14 3.47 -11.28 12.99
CA TYR A 14 3.98 -10.00 13.47
C TYR A 14 5.48 -9.77 13.20
N PRO A 15 6.40 -10.74 13.42
CA PRO A 15 7.82 -10.48 13.15
C PRO A 15 8.12 -10.18 11.68
N GLN A 16 7.37 -10.78 10.75
CA GLN A 16 7.52 -10.53 9.32
C GLN A 16 6.93 -9.17 8.94
N THR A 17 5.72 -8.88 9.45
CA THR A 17 5.04 -7.59 9.27
C THR A 17 5.86 -6.43 9.80
N ALA A 18 6.31 -6.52 11.06
CA ALA A 18 7.12 -5.49 11.72
C ALA A 18 8.43 -5.22 10.97
N LYS A 19 9.13 -6.28 10.54
CA LYS A 19 10.37 -6.12 9.76
C LYS A 19 10.12 -5.42 8.42
N ARG A 20 9.02 -5.74 7.72
CA ARG A 20 8.68 -5.08 6.44
C ARG A 20 8.41 -3.59 6.64
N ILE A 21 7.66 -3.24 7.69
CA ILE A 21 7.36 -1.85 8.03
C ILE A 21 8.60 -1.10 8.51
N GLU A 22 9.47 -1.74 9.29
CA GLU A 22 10.75 -1.16 9.73
C GLU A 22 11.69 -0.85 8.55
N LEU A 23 11.74 -1.73 7.54
CA LEU A 23 12.51 -1.46 6.32
C LEU A 23 11.97 -0.26 5.54
N LEU A 24 10.64 -0.15 5.41
CA LEU A 24 10.00 1.00 4.78
C LEU A 24 10.29 2.29 5.56
N ASP A 25 10.16 2.22 6.88
CA ASP A 25 10.45 3.34 7.76
C ASP A 25 11.88 3.84 7.63
N ASN A 26 12.86 2.94 7.72
CA ASN A 26 14.27 3.28 7.56
C ASN A 26 14.54 3.89 6.17
N ALA A 27 13.92 3.36 5.11
CA ALA A 27 14.09 3.89 3.76
C ALA A 27 13.57 5.34 3.63
N ILE A 28 12.44 5.68 4.26
CA ILE A 28 11.93 7.06 4.27
C ILE A 28 12.78 7.93 5.19
N PHE A 29 13.16 7.42 6.36
CA PHE A 29 13.97 8.14 7.33
C PHE A 29 15.36 8.51 6.78
N GLU A 30 16.02 7.63 6.04
CA GLU A 30 17.28 7.94 5.34
C GLU A 30 17.13 9.12 4.38
N ARG A 31 15.98 9.23 3.68
CA ARG A 31 15.70 10.36 2.81
C ARG A 31 15.48 11.65 3.60
N ILE A 32 14.81 11.57 4.74
CA ILE A 32 14.69 12.71 5.67
C ILE A 32 16.09 13.16 6.12
N GLN A 33 16.98 12.22 6.46
CA GLN A 33 18.36 12.55 6.84
C GLN A 33 19.15 13.19 5.70
N LYS A 34 18.99 12.73 4.44
CA LYS A 34 19.61 13.40 3.28
C LYS A 34 19.21 14.86 3.19
N TRP A 35 17.92 15.14 3.33
CA TRP A 35 17.43 16.53 3.38
C TRP A 35 18.01 17.29 4.56
N ARG A 36 18.06 16.69 5.76
CA ARG A 36 18.65 17.31 6.96
C ARG A 36 20.11 17.70 6.78
N MET A 37 20.88 16.93 6.02
CA MET A 37 22.30 17.19 5.74
C MET A 37 22.53 18.29 4.69
N PHE A 38 21.48 18.74 4.00
CA PHE A 38 21.59 19.72 2.93
C PHE A 38 22.34 21.01 3.33
N PRO A 39 22.06 21.67 4.48
CA PRO A 39 22.79 22.87 4.86
C PRO A 39 24.27 22.61 5.19
N ALA A 40 24.58 21.42 5.72
CA ALA A 40 25.94 21.05 6.12
C ALA A 40 26.83 20.72 4.91
N LEU A 41 26.26 20.07 3.89
CA LEU A 41 26.99 19.70 2.68
C LEU A 41 26.96 20.81 1.62
N TRP A 42 26.05 21.77 1.75
CA TRP A 42 25.78 22.80 0.73
C TRP A 42 25.37 22.24 -0.64
N GLU A 43 24.95 20.97 -0.62
CA GLU A 43 24.47 20.21 -1.75
C GLU A 43 23.42 19.20 -1.31
N LEU A 44 22.45 18.93 -2.17
CA LEU A 44 21.47 17.87 -2.03
C LEU A 44 21.42 17.12 -3.35
N GLU A 45 21.63 15.81 -3.30
CA GLU A 45 21.36 14.91 -4.41
C GLU A 45 20.46 13.77 -3.94
N THR A 46 19.26 13.71 -4.50
CA THR A 46 18.30 12.66 -4.22
C THR A 46 17.44 12.38 -5.44
N GLU A 47 16.73 11.27 -5.43
CA GLU A 47 15.72 10.93 -6.42
C GLU A 47 14.34 11.04 -5.78
N ASP A 48 13.38 11.57 -6.52
CA ASP A 48 11.97 11.52 -6.13
C ASP A 48 11.41 10.09 -6.22
N TYR A 49 10.16 9.92 -5.84
CA TYR A 49 9.49 8.62 -5.91
C TYR A 49 9.47 8.02 -7.33
N TYR A 50 9.42 8.85 -8.37
CA TYR A 50 9.34 8.44 -9.77
C TYR A 50 10.73 8.28 -10.43
N GLY A 51 11.82 8.40 -9.67
CA GLY A 51 13.19 8.29 -10.17
C GLY A 51 13.74 9.56 -10.83
N LYS A 52 13.03 10.69 -10.73
CA LYS A 52 13.54 11.97 -11.20
C LYS A 52 14.58 12.49 -10.22
N LYS A 53 15.75 12.85 -10.74
CA LYS A 53 16.83 13.44 -9.95
C LYS A 53 16.46 14.86 -9.50
N ILE A 54 16.65 15.11 -8.21
CA ILE A 54 16.58 16.40 -7.56
C ILE A 54 18.01 16.73 -7.12
N SER A 55 18.55 17.82 -7.66
CA SER A 55 19.88 18.31 -7.33
C SER A 55 19.83 19.79 -6.99
N TYR A 56 20.36 20.15 -5.83
CA TYR A 56 20.60 21.51 -5.41
C TYR A 56 22.06 21.65 -5.00
N ARG A 57 22.73 22.72 -5.45
CA ARG A 57 24.12 23.03 -5.09
C ARG A 57 24.28 24.53 -4.96
N GLY A 58 25.01 24.98 -3.94
CA GLY A 58 25.33 26.40 -3.83
C GLY A 58 24.18 27.28 -3.33
N ILE A 59 23.03 26.71 -2.99
CA ILE A 59 21.81 27.45 -2.64
C ILE A 59 21.32 27.09 -1.24
N LYS A 60 20.65 28.04 -0.60
CA LYS A 60 20.00 27.84 0.71
C LYS A 60 18.64 27.15 0.58
N TYR A 61 18.18 26.58 1.68
CA TYR A 61 16.81 26.08 1.82
C TYR A 61 15.82 27.25 1.91
N SER A 62 15.38 27.78 0.76
CA SER A 62 14.36 28.84 0.70
C SER A 62 13.73 28.90 -0.69
N GLY A 63 12.41 29.09 -0.77
CA GLY A 63 11.70 29.15 -2.04
C GLY A 63 11.53 27.77 -2.68
N SER A 64 12.13 27.53 -3.84
CA SER A 64 11.95 26.26 -4.58
C SER A 64 12.36 25.00 -3.80
N PRO A 65 13.51 24.94 -3.10
CA PRO A 65 13.88 23.78 -2.30
C PRO A 65 12.88 23.46 -1.19
N GLU A 66 12.29 24.49 -0.58
CA GLU A 66 11.26 24.35 0.45
C GLU A 66 9.96 23.79 -0.13
N MET A 67 9.51 24.31 -1.28
CA MET A 67 8.34 23.78 -1.97
C MET A 67 8.52 22.31 -2.36
N VAL A 68 9.71 21.96 -2.88
CA VAL A 68 10.03 20.58 -3.27
C VAL A 68 10.06 19.66 -2.06
N PHE A 69 10.65 20.09 -0.94
CA PHE A 69 10.69 19.31 0.30
C PHE A 69 9.30 18.86 0.75
N TRP A 70 8.31 19.77 0.75
CA TRP A 70 6.95 19.45 1.18
C TRP A 70 6.21 18.52 0.21
N GLY A 71 6.49 18.61 -1.09
CA GLY A 71 5.95 17.67 -2.09
C GLY A 71 6.68 16.33 -2.16
N PHE A 72 7.89 16.23 -1.60
CA PHE A 72 8.78 15.09 -1.80
C PHE A 72 8.30 13.80 -1.15
N PHE A 73 7.77 13.86 0.08
CA PHE A 73 7.49 12.68 0.90
C PHE A 73 6.12 12.06 0.65
N GLN A 74 5.11 12.85 0.28
CA GLN A 74 3.73 12.41 0.10
C GLN A 74 3.59 11.19 -0.85
N PRO A 75 4.28 11.13 -2.00
CA PRO A 75 4.17 9.98 -2.92
C PRO A 75 4.66 8.66 -2.30
N PHE A 76 5.70 8.69 -1.46
CA PHE A 76 6.22 7.49 -0.80
C PHE A 76 5.16 6.85 0.10
N PHE A 77 4.47 7.65 0.91
CA PHE A 77 3.35 7.15 1.73
C PHE A 77 2.19 6.66 0.87
N ASN A 78 1.82 7.43 -0.16
CA ASN A 78 0.66 7.11 -0.98
C ASN A 78 0.79 5.80 -1.77
N HIS A 79 2.01 5.38 -2.10
CA HIS A 79 2.23 4.18 -2.90
C HIS A 79 2.78 2.99 -2.11
N GLU A 80 3.68 3.19 -1.13
CA GLU A 80 4.25 2.08 -0.38
C GLU A 80 3.27 1.52 0.67
N ILE A 81 2.40 2.34 1.26
CA ILE A 81 1.43 1.87 2.26
C ILE A 81 0.44 0.85 1.66
N PRO A 82 -0.28 1.14 0.55
CA PRO A 82 -1.19 0.16 -0.05
C PRO A 82 -0.47 -1.10 -0.51
N LYS A 83 0.76 -0.95 -1.03
CA LYS A 83 1.60 -2.07 -1.45
C LYS A 83 1.94 -3.00 -0.30
N VAL A 84 2.39 -2.48 0.84
CA VAL A 84 2.69 -3.29 2.03
C VAL A 84 1.44 -4.03 2.51
N LEU A 85 0.29 -3.36 2.56
CA LEU A 85 -0.98 -4.00 2.96
C LEU A 85 -1.40 -5.11 1.98
N SER A 86 -1.31 -4.88 0.67
CA SER A 86 -1.60 -5.89 -0.36
C SER A 86 -0.64 -7.08 -0.31
N GLU A 87 0.63 -6.86 0.04
CA GLU A 87 1.60 -7.96 0.22
C GLU A 87 1.24 -8.82 1.44
N ILE A 88 0.78 -8.21 2.53
CA ILE A 88 0.35 -8.93 3.75
C ILE A 88 -0.93 -9.72 3.49
N GLU A 89 -1.89 -9.15 2.76
CA GLU A 89 -3.10 -9.84 2.33
C GLU A 89 -2.77 -11.08 1.49
N LYS A 90 -1.86 -10.96 0.51
CA LYS A 90 -1.34 -12.10 -0.26
C LYS A 90 -0.63 -13.14 0.61
N ASP A 91 0.18 -12.70 1.58
CA ASP A 91 0.86 -13.61 2.52
C ASP A 91 -0.15 -14.40 3.38
N CYS A 92 -1.28 -13.77 3.75
CA CYS A 92 -2.38 -14.43 4.46
C CYS A 92 -3.12 -15.42 3.56
N ALA A 93 -3.46 -15.01 2.33
CA ALA A 93 -4.12 -15.87 1.34
C ALA A 93 -3.28 -17.11 1.02
N ASN A 94 -1.97 -16.96 0.83
CA ASN A 94 -1.05 -18.07 0.56
C ASN A 94 -0.95 -19.07 1.72
N LYS A 95 -1.19 -18.63 2.96
CA LYS A 95 -1.12 -19.45 4.17
C LYS A 95 -2.49 -19.92 4.66
N ASN A 96 -3.58 -19.61 3.93
CA ASN A 96 -4.97 -19.85 4.34
C ASN A 96 -5.29 -19.26 5.72
N LEU A 97 -4.78 -18.07 6.02
CA LEU A 97 -5.03 -17.36 7.27
C LEU A 97 -6.10 -16.27 7.07
N PRO A 98 -6.96 -16.01 8.07
CA PRO A 98 -7.96 -14.94 7.99
C PRO A 98 -7.25 -13.57 7.98
N PRO A 99 -7.42 -12.73 6.95
CA PRO A 99 -6.60 -11.53 6.77
C PRO A 99 -6.91 -10.38 7.74
N GLU A 100 -8.07 -10.38 8.39
CA GLU A 100 -8.57 -9.28 9.23
C GLU A 100 -7.62 -8.91 10.36
N GLU A 101 -7.18 -9.88 11.17
CA GLU A 101 -6.30 -9.61 12.31
C GLU A 101 -4.91 -9.14 11.84
N PHE A 102 -4.38 -9.71 10.76
CA PHE A 102 -3.05 -9.36 10.24
C PHE A 102 -3.03 -7.99 9.57
N LEU A 103 -4.09 -7.64 8.83
CA LEU A 103 -4.23 -6.34 8.20
C LEU A 103 -4.45 -5.24 9.23
N THR A 104 -5.23 -5.50 10.27
CA THR A 104 -5.44 -4.55 11.38
C THR A 104 -4.12 -4.31 12.13
N GLU A 105 -3.37 -5.37 12.43
CA GLU A 105 -2.05 -5.25 13.06
C GLU A 105 -1.06 -4.46 12.20
N ALA A 106 -1.03 -4.73 10.89
CA ALA A 106 -0.20 -4.00 9.94
C ALA A 106 -0.60 -2.52 9.86
N ALA A 107 -1.90 -2.24 9.83
CA ALA A 107 -2.43 -0.90 9.79
C ALA A 107 -2.01 -0.09 11.02
N ASP A 108 -2.09 -0.67 12.23
CA ASP A 108 -1.70 0.02 13.45
C ASP A 108 -0.20 0.35 13.46
N LEU A 109 0.65 -0.57 13.00
CA LEU A 109 2.08 -0.30 12.83
C LEU A 109 2.34 0.80 11.79
N LEU A 110 1.64 0.79 10.67
CA LEU A 110 1.75 1.83 9.64
C LEU A 110 1.28 3.19 10.15
N LYS A 111 0.22 3.26 10.96
CA LYS A 111 -0.26 4.51 11.58
C LYS A 111 0.78 5.10 12.54
N ILE A 112 1.46 4.26 13.33
CA ILE A 112 2.57 4.69 14.19
C ILE A 112 3.72 5.22 13.35
N MET A 113 4.13 4.46 12.33
CA MET A 113 5.20 4.85 11.40
C MET A 113 4.93 6.21 10.73
N VAL A 114 3.74 6.38 10.15
CA VAL A 114 3.32 7.62 9.47
C VAL A 114 3.30 8.81 10.44
N SER A 115 2.75 8.62 11.63
CA SER A 115 2.71 9.68 12.65
C SER A 115 4.11 10.15 13.01
N ARG A 116 5.03 9.21 13.21
CA ARG A 116 6.42 9.51 13.53
C ARG A 116 7.14 10.20 12.38
N LEU A 117 7.07 9.65 11.17
CA LEU A 117 7.79 10.20 10.01
C LEU A 117 7.32 11.61 9.65
N TRP A 118 6.01 11.90 9.72
CA TRP A 118 5.53 13.27 9.47
C TRP A 118 5.99 14.28 10.53
N LYS A 119 6.07 13.87 11.81
CA LYS A 119 6.67 14.72 12.86
C LYS A 119 8.16 14.97 12.56
N GLU A 120 8.91 13.95 12.17
CA GLU A 120 10.33 14.08 11.81
C GLU A 120 10.54 14.96 10.57
N ILE A 121 9.63 14.90 9.58
CA ILE A 121 9.63 15.81 8.42
C ILE A 121 9.42 17.26 8.88
N ALA A 122 8.47 17.52 9.77
CA ALA A 122 8.23 18.87 10.29
C ALA A 122 9.41 19.41 11.11
N VAL A 123 10.01 18.58 11.96
CA VAL A 123 11.24 18.94 12.70
C VAL A 123 12.40 19.22 11.74
N THR A 124 12.53 18.41 10.69
CA THR A 124 13.57 18.62 9.68
C THR A 124 13.36 19.94 8.95
N HIS A 125 12.12 20.27 8.56
CA HIS A 125 11.79 21.58 7.98
C HIS A 125 12.18 22.73 8.91
N GLN A 126 11.83 22.64 10.20
CA GLN A 126 12.16 23.64 11.21
C GLN A 126 13.69 23.87 11.31
N ILE A 127 14.48 22.79 11.31
CA ILE A 127 15.95 22.85 11.33
C ILE A 127 16.49 23.48 10.05
N LEU A 128 15.97 23.08 8.89
CA LEU A 128 16.41 23.58 7.60
C LEU A 128 16.14 25.08 7.42
N LYS A 129 14.98 25.55 7.89
CA LYS A 129 14.59 26.96 7.84
C LYS A 129 15.38 27.82 8.82
N GLY A 130 15.77 27.24 9.96
CA GLY A 130 16.60 27.88 10.98
C GLY A 130 18.10 27.89 10.69
N ASP A 131 18.57 27.46 9.50
CA ASP A 131 20.00 27.27 9.19
C ASP A 131 20.72 26.42 10.28
N GLY A 132 20.03 25.41 10.85
CA GLY A 132 20.55 24.57 11.93
C GLY A 132 20.12 25.00 13.35
N TYR A 133 19.54 26.19 13.50
CA TYR A 133 19.00 26.71 14.77
C TYR A 133 17.46 26.76 14.70
N PRO A 134 16.76 25.69 15.10
CA PRO A 134 15.31 25.60 14.97
C PRO A 134 14.60 26.67 15.79
N LYS A 135 13.57 27.28 15.21
CA LYS A 135 12.68 28.25 15.87
C LYS A 135 11.29 27.64 16.01
N ASP A 136 10.64 27.82 17.14
CA ASP A 136 9.33 27.21 17.41
C ASP A 136 8.25 27.65 16.41
N GLU A 137 8.36 28.87 15.88
CA GLU A 137 7.46 29.45 14.87
C GLU A 137 7.48 28.70 13.53
N ASP A 138 8.58 28.01 13.22
CA ASP A 138 8.77 27.27 11.97
C ASP A 138 8.30 25.81 12.08
N LEU A 139 7.89 25.37 13.27
CA LEU A 139 7.35 24.02 13.47
C LEU A 139 5.92 23.98 12.95
N ARG A 140 5.73 23.28 11.83
CA ARG A 140 4.41 23.06 11.25
C ARG A 140 3.64 21.99 12.03
N ASP A 141 2.39 22.28 12.36
CA ASP A 141 1.47 21.26 12.87
C ASP A 141 1.10 20.28 11.75
N MET A 142 1.32 19.00 12.02
CA MET A 142 1.05 17.89 11.10
C MET A 142 -0.16 17.05 11.50
N SER A 143 -0.90 17.46 12.54
CA SER A 143 -2.02 16.69 13.10
C SER A 143 -3.08 16.33 12.05
N ASP A 144 -3.44 17.28 11.18
CA ASP A 144 -4.42 17.04 10.10
C ASP A 144 -3.88 16.07 9.04
N THR A 145 -2.61 16.23 8.66
CA THR A 145 -1.97 15.35 7.66
C THR A 145 -1.83 13.93 8.18
N ILE A 146 -1.47 13.78 9.46
CA ILE A 146 -1.38 12.50 10.14
C ILE A 146 -2.76 11.85 10.24
N SER A 147 -3.78 12.62 10.62
CA SER A 147 -5.16 12.11 10.72
C SER A 147 -5.68 11.64 9.37
N ALA A 148 -5.54 12.45 8.32
CA ALA A 148 -5.91 12.07 6.96
C ALA A 148 -5.16 10.82 6.45
N ALA A 149 -3.87 10.69 6.79
CA ALA A 149 -3.09 9.51 6.41
C ALA A 149 -3.54 8.25 7.18
N LYS A 150 -3.94 8.37 8.45
CA LYS A 150 -4.52 7.26 9.23
C LYS A 150 -5.86 6.82 8.65
N GLU A 151 -6.74 7.77 8.34
CA GLU A 151 -8.02 7.49 7.69
C GLU A 151 -7.83 6.79 6.34
N LYS A 152 -6.82 7.22 5.58
CA LYS A 152 -6.48 6.55 4.32
C LYS A 152 -6.04 5.10 4.57
N ILE A 153 -5.17 4.84 5.54
CA ILE A 153 -4.78 3.47 5.92
C ILE A 153 -6.03 2.63 6.26
N ASP A 154 -6.94 3.16 7.06
CA ASP A 154 -8.18 2.47 7.43
C ASP A 154 -9.07 2.19 6.22
N SER A 155 -9.16 3.14 5.29
CA SER A 155 -9.92 2.94 4.03
C SER A 155 -9.30 1.87 3.13
N GLU A 156 -7.98 1.77 3.07
CA GLU A 156 -7.27 0.74 2.29
C GLU A 156 -7.47 -0.65 2.91
N VAL A 157 -7.43 -0.75 4.24
CA VAL A 157 -7.74 -2.01 4.95
C VAL A 157 -9.17 -2.42 4.69
N ALA A 158 -10.13 -1.50 4.81
CA ALA A 158 -11.54 -1.78 4.52
C ALA A 158 -11.73 -2.23 3.07
N ALA A 159 -11.03 -1.61 2.11
CA ALA A 159 -11.06 -2.00 0.70
C ALA A 159 -10.50 -3.40 0.46
N LEU A 160 -9.39 -3.77 1.13
CA LEU A 160 -8.81 -5.11 1.04
C LEU A 160 -9.71 -6.18 1.68
N LEU A 161 -10.35 -5.86 2.80
CA LEU A 161 -11.31 -6.76 3.45
C LEU A 161 -12.62 -6.90 2.66
N LEU A 162 -12.96 -5.92 1.81
CA LEU A 162 -14.10 -5.96 0.90
C LEU A 162 -13.89 -6.90 -0.31
N ILE A 163 -12.70 -7.49 -0.48
CA ILE A 163 -12.38 -8.44 -1.56
C ILE A 163 -12.28 -9.86 -0.96
N GLY A 164 -13.13 -10.84 -1.27
CA GLY A 164 -14.49 -10.82 -1.75
C GLY A 164 -15.22 -12.02 -1.14
N ALA A 165 -16.55 -11.99 -1.09
CA ALA A 165 -17.28 -13.25 -1.05
C ALA A 165 -16.73 -14.10 -2.20
N PRO A 166 -16.37 -15.40 -1.99
CA PRO A 166 -16.19 -16.26 -3.13
C PRO A 166 -17.46 -16.05 -3.96
N ALA A 167 -17.31 -15.81 -5.26
CA ALA A 167 -18.42 -16.06 -6.16
C ALA A 167 -18.87 -17.44 -5.77
N TYR A 168 -20.03 -17.53 -5.10
CA TYR A 168 -20.71 -18.78 -4.91
C TYR A 168 -20.86 -19.22 -6.36
N GLN A 169 -20.01 -20.16 -6.78
CA GLN A 169 -20.36 -20.98 -7.90
C GLN A 169 -21.65 -21.62 -7.38
N GLU A 170 -22.78 -20.98 -7.71
CA GLU A 170 -24.01 -21.72 -7.76
C GLU A 170 -23.65 -22.87 -8.69
N VAL A 171 -23.39 -24.03 -8.09
CA VAL A 171 -23.68 -25.29 -8.73
C VAL A 171 -25.19 -25.25 -8.90
N ARG A 172 -25.65 -24.48 -9.89
CA ARG A 172 -26.95 -24.68 -10.50
C ARG A 172 -26.82 -26.03 -11.16
N SER A 173 -27.16 -27.06 -10.41
CA SER A 173 -27.77 -28.23 -11.00
C SER A 173 -29.17 -27.81 -11.47
N SER A 174 -29.22 -27.02 -12.54
CA SER A 174 -30.45 -26.83 -13.31
C SER A 174 -30.50 -27.95 -14.36
N PRO A 175 -31.57 -28.76 -14.43
CA PRO A 175 -31.70 -29.84 -15.41
C PRO A 175 -31.83 -29.39 -16.88
N ASP A 176 -31.74 -28.10 -17.17
CA ASP A 176 -32.18 -27.52 -18.44
C ASP A 176 -31.03 -26.94 -19.30
N ASP A 177 -29.83 -27.51 -19.18
CA ASP A 177 -28.71 -27.26 -20.11
C ASP A 177 -28.89 -28.04 -21.42
N ILE A 178 -30.02 -27.79 -22.09
CA ILE A 178 -30.27 -28.21 -23.47
C ILE A 178 -30.55 -26.92 -24.25
N LEU A 179 -29.51 -26.44 -24.96
CA LEU A 179 -29.49 -25.35 -25.95
C LEU A 179 -28.85 -24.03 -25.48
N GLU A 180 -27.52 -24.01 -25.49
CA GLU A 180 -26.77 -22.76 -25.65
C GLU A 180 -26.45 -22.57 -27.14
N VAL A 181 -27.20 -21.70 -27.82
CA VAL A 181 -26.96 -21.33 -29.23
C VAL A 181 -26.11 -20.06 -29.25
N LYS A 182 -24.80 -20.18 -29.47
CA LYS A 182 -23.90 -19.03 -29.72
C LYS A 182 -23.79 -18.75 -31.22
N PRO A 183 -24.07 -17.52 -31.69
CA PRO A 183 -23.81 -17.13 -33.07
C PRO A 183 -22.35 -16.68 -33.20
N ASN A 184 -21.52 -17.45 -33.91
CA ASN A 184 -20.24 -16.99 -34.44
C ASN A 184 -20.23 -17.09 -35.98
N PHE A 185 -19.42 -16.21 -36.58
CA PHE A 185 -19.49 -15.64 -37.94
C PHE A 185 -19.45 -16.58 -39.17
N MET A 186 -19.51 -17.90 -39.05
CA MET A 186 -19.73 -18.83 -40.18
C MET A 186 -20.24 -20.19 -39.68
N GLY A 187 -21.53 -20.48 -39.88
CA GLY A 187 -22.09 -21.84 -39.87
C GLY A 187 -22.29 -22.49 -38.50
N ILE A 188 -23.42 -23.19 -38.37
CA ILE A 188 -23.88 -23.90 -37.17
C ILE A 188 -22.82 -24.94 -36.72
N GLY A 189 -22.12 -24.64 -35.63
CA GLY A 189 -21.19 -25.58 -35.00
C GLY A 189 -21.91 -26.52 -34.03
N ILE A 190 -22.12 -27.78 -34.42
CA ILE A 190 -22.66 -28.80 -33.54
C ILE A 190 -21.53 -29.33 -32.65
N ASN A 191 -21.69 -29.24 -31.32
CA ASN A 191 -20.77 -29.84 -30.37
C ASN A 191 -20.88 -31.37 -30.40
N VAL A 192 -19.99 -32.02 -31.15
CA VAL A 192 -19.95 -33.49 -31.34
C VAL A 192 -19.85 -34.23 -29.99
N ASN A 193 -19.21 -33.62 -28.99
CA ASN A 193 -19.06 -34.20 -27.66
C ASN A 193 -20.38 -34.19 -26.84
N ALA A 194 -21.32 -33.29 -27.17
CA ALA A 194 -22.67 -33.30 -26.64
C ALA A 194 -23.55 -34.33 -27.36
N ALA A 195 -23.43 -34.45 -28.68
CA ALA A 195 -24.18 -35.41 -29.49
C ALA A 195 -23.86 -36.87 -29.13
N VAL A 196 -22.58 -37.20 -28.89
CA VAL A 196 -22.16 -38.56 -28.48
C VAL A 196 -22.70 -38.93 -27.09
N ARG A 197 -22.79 -37.95 -26.17
CA ARG A 197 -23.36 -38.17 -24.83
C ARG A 197 -24.88 -38.37 -24.87
N TRP A 198 -25.59 -37.64 -25.72
CA TRP A 198 -27.02 -37.83 -25.95
C TRP A 198 -27.34 -39.20 -26.56
N ALA A 199 -26.59 -39.62 -27.58
CA ALA A 199 -26.76 -40.94 -28.21
C ALA A 199 -26.50 -42.09 -27.24
N LYS A 200 -25.48 -41.98 -26.36
CA LYS A 200 -25.21 -42.98 -25.32
C LYS A 200 -26.31 -43.08 -24.26
N ARG A 201 -27.01 -41.98 -23.93
CA ARG A 201 -28.16 -42.02 -23.01
C ARG A 201 -29.37 -42.71 -23.66
N LYS A 202 -29.66 -42.40 -24.92
CA LYS A 202 -30.79 -42.98 -25.65
C LYS A 202 -30.66 -44.50 -25.87
N TRP A 203 -29.42 -45.02 -25.93
CA TRP A 203 -29.16 -46.46 -26.01
C TRP A 203 -29.12 -47.19 -24.67
N LYS A 204 -29.07 -46.49 -23.54
CA LYS A 204 -29.05 -47.13 -22.20
C LYS A 204 -30.40 -47.16 -21.48
N GLY A 205 -31.48 -46.68 -22.10
CA GLY A 205 -32.86 -46.94 -21.63
C GLY A 205 -33.11 -46.55 -20.17
N ILE A 206 -32.81 -45.30 -19.80
CA ILE A 206 -33.33 -44.62 -18.62
C ILE A 206 -33.80 -43.24 -19.05
#